data_AF-A0A7L0V2W3-F1
#
_entry.id   AF-A0A7L0V2W3-F1
#
_cell.length_a   1.000
_cell.length_b   1.000
_cell.length_c   1.000
_cell.angle_alpha   90.00
_cell.angle_beta   90.00
_cell.angle_gamma   90.00
#
_symmetry.space_group_name_H-M   'P 1'
#
loop_
_entity.id
_entity.type
_entity.pdbx_description
1 polymer ?
#
loop_
_entity_poly.entity_id
_entity_poly.type
_entity_poly.pdbx_seq_one_letter_code
_entity_poly.pdbx_strand_id
1 'polypeptide(L)'
;MEGPWVGTWRPHPRRGPILAEFTTPGPKYWIPGSTGQSAHDPTRDRAPAYSFRGTKGPTPDNCSPGPRYFVHPSITNTGKYVSPSAHVIGRPKTKTQVTPGPSDYTTDRANKHVYCNAPSNSMVFRPKSLKGFRTPGPGTYTLPRILGPHTAYTRAEPCYSMSWKSKYNSCFQDAAKTPGPAAFAKVELDVFKTRAPKYTM
;
A
#
# COMPACT_ATOMS: atom_id res chain seq x y z
N MET A 1 -47.16 -43.51 -72.50
CA MET A 1 -47.54 -42.59 -71.41
C MET A 1 -46.95 -41.22 -71.73
N GLU A 2 -47.77 -40.33 -72.27
CA GLU A 2 -47.35 -38.95 -72.60
C GLU A 2 -47.30 -38.12 -71.31
N GLY A 3 -46.17 -37.48 -71.03
CA GLY A 3 -45.97 -36.69 -69.81
C GLY A 3 -46.73 -35.35 -69.81
N PRO A 4 -46.96 -34.75 -68.63
CA PRO A 4 -47.73 -33.50 -68.50
C PRO A 4 -46.98 -32.30 -69.12
N TRP A 5 -47.73 -31.42 -69.80
CA TRP A 5 -47.23 -30.15 -70.33
C TRP A 5 -46.95 -29.14 -69.21
N VAL A 6 -45.92 -28.32 -69.39
CA VAL A 6 -45.62 -27.16 -68.53
C VAL A 6 -45.60 -25.90 -69.41
N GLY A 7 -46.74 -25.21 -69.52
CA GLY A 7 -46.87 -24.02 -70.37
C GLY A 7 -46.78 -24.31 -71.88
N THR A 8 -46.15 -23.41 -72.65
CA THR A 8 -46.04 -23.48 -74.12
C THR A 8 -44.88 -24.33 -74.65
N TRP A 9 -44.10 -24.97 -73.77
CA TRP A 9 -42.94 -25.77 -74.17
C TRP A 9 -42.99 -27.18 -73.56
N ARG A 10 -42.46 -28.15 -74.30
CA ARG A 10 -42.32 -29.54 -73.84
C ARG A 10 -40.90 -29.79 -73.33
N PRO A 11 -40.74 -30.16 -72.05
CA PRO A 11 -39.47 -30.69 -71.56
C PRO A 11 -39.03 -31.87 -72.40
N HIS A 12 -37.81 -31.82 -72.92
CA HIS A 12 -37.25 -32.95 -73.66
C HIS A 12 -37.12 -34.17 -72.72
N PRO A 13 -37.73 -35.32 -73.06
CA PRO A 13 -37.53 -36.52 -72.28
C PRO A 13 -36.05 -36.92 -72.34
N ARG A 14 -35.47 -37.27 -71.20
CA ARG A 14 -34.09 -37.78 -71.14
C ARG A 14 -33.95 -39.00 -72.06
N ARG A 15 -32.90 -39.00 -72.90
CA ARG A 15 -32.68 -40.03 -73.95
C ARG A 15 -32.34 -41.42 -73.39
N GLY A 16 -32.04 -41.52 -72.10
CA GLY A 16 -31.69 -42.75 -71.40
C GLY A 16 -31.05 -42.42 -70.04
N PRO A 17 -30.72 -43.44 -69.24
CA PRO A 17 -29.98 -43.24 -68.00
C PRO A 17 -28.55 -42.78 -68.31
N ILE A 18 -28.07 -41.78 -67.57
CA ILE A 18 -26.68 -41.28 -67.67
C ILE A 18 -25.79 -42.01 -66.67
N LEU A 19 -24.50 -42.17 -66.97
CA LEU A 19 -23.54 -42.89 -66.10
C LEU A 19 -23.49 -42.40 -64.64
N ALA A 20 -23.84 -41.13 -64.39
CA ALA A 20 -23.93 -40.56 -63.04
C ALA A 20 -25.09 -41.12 -62.19
N GLU A 21 -26.11 -41.72 -62.81
CA GLU A 21 -27.23 -42.39 -62.12
C GLU A 21 -26.86 -43.81 -61.66
N PHE A 22 -25.80 -44.40 -62.22
CA PHE A 22 -25.28 -45.69 -61.80
C PHE A 22 -24.27 -45.49 -60.68
N THR A 23 -24.59 -45.96 -59.47
CA THR A 23 -23.63 -46.04 -58.38
C THR A 23 -22.62 -47.14 -58.67
N THR A 24 -21.59 -46.82 -59.44
CA THR A 24 -20.41 -47.68 -59.50
C THR A 24 -19.71 -47.62 -58.14
N PRO A 25 -19.14 -48.73 -57.62
CA PRO A 25 -18.34 -48.75 -56.40
C PRO A 25 -16.96 -48.10 -56.61
N GLY A 26 -16.90 -47.06 -57.45
CA GLY A 26 -15.71 -46.24 -57.65
C GLY A 26 -15.63 -45.19 -56.52
N PRO A 27 -14.42 -44.79 -56.13
CA PRO A 27 -14.25 -43.76 -55.10
C PRO A 27 -14.95 -42.47 -55.53
N LYS A 28 -16.02 -42.12 -54.80
CA LYS A 28 -16.71 -40.84 -54.93
C LYS A 28 -15.85 -39.80 -54.20
N TYR A 29 -14.88 -39.24 -54.91
CA TYR A 29 -14.02 -38.19 -54.36
C TYR A 29 -14.89 -36.96 -54.06
N TRP A 30 -14.94 -36.58 -52.78
CA TRP A 30 -15.56 -35.33 -52.36
C TRP A 30 -14.71 -34.17 -52.88
N ILE A 31 -15.23 -33.44 -53.86
CA ILE A 31 -14.61 -32.21 -54.36
C ILE A 31 -15.14 -31.06 -53.50
N PRO A 32 -14.28 -30.33 -52.76
CA PRO A 32 -14.70 -29.15 -52.03
C PRO A 32 -15.32 -28.11 -52.97
N GLY A 33 -16.39 -27.44 -52.54
CA GLY A 33 -17.02 -26.40 -53.35
C GLY A 33 -16.11 -25.19 -53.51
N SER A 34 -16.24 -24.46 -54.62
CA SER A 34 -15.57 -23.17 -54.82
C SER A 34 -16.41 -21.97 -54.32
N THR A 35 -17.47 -22.22 -53.56
CA THR A 35 -18.43 -21.21 -53.11
C THR A 35 -18.64 -21.29 -51.60
N GLY A 36 -18.50 -20.17 -50.90
CA GLY A 36 -18.68 -20.07 -49.46
C GLY A 36 -17.39 -20.20 -48.65
N GLN A 37 -17.46 -19.90 -47.35
CA GLN A 37 -16.29 -19.89 -46.47
C GLN A 37 -15.98 -21.26 -45.86
N SER A 38 -17.01 -22.03 -45.52
CA SER A 38 -16.90 -23.38 -45.00
C SER A 38 -16.66 -24.38 -46.13
N ALA A 39 -15.63 -25.20 -46.02
CA ALA A 39 -15.25 -26.24 -46.99
C ALA A 39 -14.92 -25.71 -48.40
N HIS A 40 -14.28 -24.54 -48.49
CA HIS A 40 -13.71 -24.01 -49.74
C HIS A 40 -12.47 -24.80 -50.16
N ASP A 41 -12.31 -25.05 -51.45
CA ASP A 41 -11.11 -25.65 -52.03
C ASP A 41 -9.85 -24.81 -51.70
N PRO A 42 -8.82 -25.36 -51.02
CA PRO A 42 -7.62 -24.62 -50.65
C PRO A 42 -6.73 -24.26 -51.84
N THR A 43 -6.93 -24.88 -53.00
CA THR A 43 -6.13 -24.61 -54.20
C THR A 43 -6.60 -23.39 -54.99
N ARG A 44 -7.76 -22.83 -54.64
CA ARG A 44 -8.36 -21.68 -55.33
C ARG A 44 -8.47 -20.48 -54.39
N ASP A 45 -8.30 -19.29 -54.97
CA ASP A 45 -8.39 -18.04 -54.21
C ASP A 45 -9.79 -17.83 -53.64
N ARG A 46 -9.85 -17.38 -52.38
CA ARG A 46 -11.08 -17.14 -51.64
C ARG A 46 -11.18 -15.68 -51.21
N ALA A 47 -12.32 -15.05 -51.45
CA ALA A 47 -12.59 -13.69 -51.01
C ALA A 47 -12.66 -13.58 -49.46
N PRO A 48 -12.29 -12.43 -48.87
CA PRO A 48 -12.36 -12.23 -47.42
C PRO A 48 -13.81 -12.30 -46.91
N ALA A 49 -14.01 -12.94 -45.75
CA ALA A 49 -15.31 -13.02 -45.08
C ALA A 49 -15.33 -12.10 -43.87
N TYR A 50 -16.29 -11.19 -43.82
CA TYR A 50 -16.52 -10.30 -42.69
C TYR A 50 -17.65 -10.85 -41.83
N SER A 51 -17.37 -11.08 -40.55
CA SER A 51 -18.42 -11.37 -39.57
C SER A 51 -18.61 -10.15 -38.68
N PHE A 52 -19.85 -9.70 -38.55
CA PHE A 52 -20.20 -8.73 -37.52
C PHE A 52 -20.24 -9.48 -36.19
N ARG A 53 -19.52 -8.96 -35.19
CA ARG A 53 -19.49 -9.55 -33.85
C ARG A 53 -20.91 -9.57 -33.29
N GLY A 54 -21.45 -10.77 -33.04
CA GLY A 54 -22.78 -10.92 -32.44
C GLY A 54 -22.89 -10.24 -31.07
N THR A 55 -24.11 -9.84 -30.72
CA THR A 55 -24.45 -9.24 -29.43
C THR A 55 -24.03 -10.18 -28.29
N LYS A 56 -23.30 -9.65 -27.30
CA LYS A 56 -22.93 -10.42 -26.10
C LYS A 56 -24.23 -10.89 -25.42
N GLY A 57 -24.30 -12.16 -25.01
CA GLY A 57 -25.44 -12.69 -24.26
C GLY A 57 -25.69 -11.89 -22.98
N PRO A 58 -26.93 -11.90 -22.45
CA PRO A 58 -27.28 -11.18 -21.23
C PRO A 58 -26.40 -11.64 -20.07
N THR A 59 -25.80 -10.69 -19.36
CA THR A 59 -25.05 -10.96 -18.12
C THR A 59 -26.03 -11.40 -17.02
N PRO A 60 -25.65 -12.32 -16.13
CA PRO A 60 -26.53 -12.73 -15.03
C PRO A 60 -26.89 -11.55 -14.12
N ASP A 61 -28.15 -11.49 -13.69
CA ASP A 61 -28.77 -10.37 -12.95
C ASP A 61 -28.11 -10.07 -11.58
N ASN A 62 -27.23 -10.94 -11.10
CA ASN A 62 -26.60 -10.84 -9.77
C ASN A 62 -25.16 -10.32 -9.77
N CYS A 63 -24.72 -9.65 -10.82
CA CYS A 63 -23.42 -8.98 -10.85
C CYS A 63 -23.50 -7.53 -10.34
N SER A 64 -24.04 -7.31 -9.14
CA SER A 64 -23.72 -6.08 -8.41
C SER A 64 -22.25 -6.14 -7.97
N PRO A 65 -21.45 -5.07 -8.08
CA PRO A 65 -20.02 -5.05 -7.72
C PRO A 65 -19.75 -5.23 -6.21
N GLY A 66 -20.76 -5.65 -5.44
CA GLY A 66 -20.69 -5.85 -4.00
C GLY A 66 -20.00 -7.17 -3.62
N PRO A 67 -19.42 -7.23 -2.43
CA PRO A 67 -18.80 -8.45 -1.92
C PRO A 67 -19.82 -9.59 -1.83
N ARG A 68 -19.40 -10.80 -2.26
CA ARG A 68 -20.20 -12.04 -2.16
C ARG A 68 -20.45 -12.49 -0.71
N TYR A 69 -19.78 -11.86 0.25
CA TYR A 69 -19.86 -12.16 1.67
C TYR A 69 -20.36 -10.94 2.45
N PHE A 70 -21.03 -11.20 3.58
CA PHE A 70 -21.51 -10.15 4.48
C PHE A 70 -20.34 -9.35 5.07
N VAL A 71 -20.34 -8.03 4.86
CA VAL A 71 -19.40 -7.10 5.48
C VAL A 71 -20.10 -6.43 6.66
N HIS A 72 -19.51 -6.52 7.84
CA HIS A 72 -20.07 -5.91 9.03
C HIS A 72 -20.15 -4.38 8.87
N PRO A 73 -21.28 -3.70 9.17
CA PRO A 73 -21.48 -2.27 8.92
C PRO A 73 -20.46 -1.35 9.61
N SER A 74 -19.80 -1.83 10.66
CA SER A 74 -18.76 -1.08 11.36
C SER A 74 -17.43 -1.03 10.61
N ILE A 75 -17.28 -1.67 9.46
CA ILE A 75 -16.05 -1.70 8.68
C ILE A 75 -16.12 -0.60 7.63
N THR A 76 -15.23 0.38 7.75
CA THR A 76 -15.04 1.47 6.79
C THR A 76 -13.83 1.20 5.91
N ASN A 77 -13.59 2.03 4.89
CA ASN A 77 -12.42 1.93 4.01
C ASN A 77 -11.06 1.99 4.76
N THR A 78 -11.02 2.54 5.96
CA THR A 78 -9.83 2.64 6.82
C THR A 78 -9.77 1.58 7.92
N GLY A 79 -10.77 0.70 8.01
CA GLY A 79 -10.86 -0.36 9.02
C GLY A 79 -12.12 -0.27 9.89
N LYS A 80 -12.12 -0.98 11.01
CA LYS A 80 -13.25 -0.98 11.94
C LYS A 80 -13.39 0.41 12.59
N TYR A 81 -14.56 1.02 12.44
CA TYR A 81 -14.92 2.25 13.12
C TYR A 81 -14.86 2.04 14.64
N VAL A 82 -14.09 2.90 15.31
CA VAL A 82 -13.99 2.99 16.77
C VAL A 82 -14.34 4.43 17.14
N SER A 83 -15.26 4.62 18.08
CA SER A 83 -15.63 5.96 18.55
C SER A 83 -14.41 6.68 19.13
N PRO A 84 -14.24 8.00 18.89
CA PRO A 84 -13.15 8.77 19.49
C PRO A 84 -13.13 8.60 21.00
N SER A 85 -12.01 8.15 21.57
CA SER A 85 -11.84 8.05 23.02
C SER A 85 -11.38 9.39 23.58
N ALA A 86 -11.86 9.75 24.78
CA ALA A 86 -11.41 10.95 25.45
C ALA A 86 -9.91 10.81 25.79
N HIS A 87 -9.08 11.64 25.18
CA HIS A 87 -7.67 11.73 25.55
C HIS A 87 -7.55 12.53 26.85
N VAL A 88 -7.09 11.89 27.92
CA VAL A 88 -6.71 12.60 29.15
C VAL A 88 -5.37 13.29 28.92
N ILE A 89 -5.42 14.53 28.41
CA ILE A 89 -4.25 15.41 28.28
C ILE A 89 -4.02 16.13 29.61
N GLY A 90 -2.76 16.16 30.06
CA GLY A 90 -2.36 16.88 31.28
C GLY A 90 -2.69 18.38 31.20
N ARG A 91 -2.96 18.99 32.36
CA ARG A 91 -3.34 20.40 32.47
C ARG A 91 -2.24 21.30 31.88
N PRO A 92 -2.54 22.22 30.94
CA PRO A 92 -1.56 23.16 30.43
C PRO A 92 -1.05 24.05 31.56
N LYS A 93 0.26 24.25 31.64
CA LYS A 93 0.87 25.15 32.62
C LYS A 93 0.50 26.60 32.26
N THR A 94 -0.29 27.24 33.10
CA THR A 94 -0.60 28.67 32.98
C THR A 94 0.68 29.48 33.15
N LYS A 95 1.10 30.22 32.12
CA LYS A 95 2.23 31.15 32.23
C LYS A 95 1.74 32.39 32.98
N THR A 96 2.37 32.71 34.11
CA THR A 96 2.13 33.98 34.83
C THR A 96 2.50 35.13 33.91
N GLN A 97 1.57 36.06 33.66
CA GLN A 97 1.89 37.31 32.96
C GLN A 97 2.86 38.11 33.84
N VAL A 98 4.07 38.34 33.33
CA VAL A 98 5.06 39.17 34.01
C VAL A 98 4.73 40.62 33.69
N THR A 99 4.24 41.36 34.68
CA THR A 99 4.05 42.80 34.58
C THR A 99 5.43 43.47 34.62
N PRO A 100 5.73 44.42 33.72
CA PRO A 100 7.00 45.16 33.76
C PRO A 100 7.15 45.89 35.11
N GLY A 101 8.37 45.94 35.64
CA GLY A 101 8.68 46.68 36.85
C GLY A 101 8.58 48.20 36.62
N PRO A 102 8.55 49.02 37.70
CA PRO A 102 8.44 50.47 37.59
C PRO A 102 9.57 51.12 36.75
N SER A 103 10.74 50.49 36.66
CA SER A 103 11.87 50.95 35.84
C SER A 103 11.86 50.43 34.39
N ASP A 104 10.97 49.50 34.04
CA ASP A 104 10.89 48.90 32.69
C ASP A 104 9.95 49.69 31.76
N TYR A 105 9.19 50.64 32.31
CA TYR A 105 8.35 51.53 31.52
C TYR A 105 9.22 52.53 30.75
N THR A 106 9.14 52.50 29.43
CA THR A 106 9.84 53.45 28.54
C THR A 106 8.81 54.27 27.76
N THR A 107 8.89 55.60 27.87
CA THR A 107 7.99 56.54 27.17
C THR A 107 8.33 56.73 25.69
N ASP A 108 9.56 56.38 25.28
CA ASP A 108 10.04 56.54 23.90
C ASP A 108 9.19 55.74 22.88
N ARG A 109 8.77 54.52 23.25
CA ARG A 109 7.85 53.74 22.40
C ARG A 109 6.45 54.32 22.38
N ALA A 110 5.99 54.90 23.49
CA ALA A 110 4.65 55.50 23.57
C ALA A 110 4.52 56.74 22.68
N ASN A 111 5.57 57.56 22.57
CA ASN A 111 5.57 58.75 21.70
C ASN A 111 5.32 58.42 20.21
N LYS A 112 5.73 57.23 19.74
CA LYS A 112 5.46 56.75 18.37
C LYS A 112 3.98 56.42 18.13
N HIS A 113 3.23 56.15 19.21
CA HIS A 113 1.79 55.89 19.14
C HIS A 113 0.96 57.16 19.32
N VAL A 114 1.50 58.19 20.00
CA VAL A 114 0.81 59.46 20.25
C VAL A 114 0.98 60.45 19.09
N TYR A 115 2.15 60.49 18.46
CA TYR A 115 2.47 61.44 17.39
C TYR A 115 2.76 60.72 16.07
N CYS A 116 2.32 61.31 14.96
CA CYS A 116 2.67 60.84 13.61
C CYS A 116 4.17 61.04 13.36
N ASN A 117 4.93 59.95 13.39
CA ASN A 117 6.35 59.96 13.07
C ASN A 117 6.60 59.45 11.65
N ALA A 118 7.60 60.02 10.98
CA ALA A 118 8.07 59.50 9.69
C ALA A 118 8.57 58.05 9.83
N PRO A 119 8.43 57.20 8.80
CA PRO A 119 8.89 55.82 8.86
C PRO A 119 10.40 55.74 9.11
N SER A 120 10.78 55.07 10.21
CA SER A 120 12.18 54.81 10.55
C SER A 120 12.62 53.47 9.95
N ASN A 121 13.43 53.52 8.89
CA ASN A 121 14.01 52.31 8.30
C ASN A 121 15.24 51.87 9.12
N SER A 122 15.18 50.70 9.76
CA SER A 122 16.37 50.05 10.32
C SER A 122 17.00 49.11 9.29
N MET A 123 18.31 49.25 9.06
CA MET A 123 19.05 48.26 8.27
C MET A 123 19.33 47.04 9.15
N VAL A 124 18.68 45.92 8.85
CA VAL A 124 18.96 44.62 9.48
C VAL A 124 20.03 43.91 8.66
N PHE A 125 21.00 43.27 9.34
CA PHE A 125 22.01 42.46 8.67
C PHE A 125 21.36 41.33 7.86
N ARG A 126 21.98 40.97 6.72
CA ARG A 126 21.50 39.86 5.89
C ARG A 126 21.44 38.58 6.74
N PRO A 127 20.27 37.91 6.86
CA PRO A 127 20.22 36.62 7.51
C PRO A 127 21.18 35.69 6.76
N LYS A 128 21.95 34.88 7.51
CA LYS A 128 22.79 33.83 6.91
C LYS A 128 21.91 33.02 5.97
N SER A 129 22.42 32.75 4.76
CA SER A 129 21.70 31.98 3.75
C SER A 129 21.09 30.74 4.41
N LEU A 130 19.77 30.58 4.25
CA LEU A 130 19.08 29.35 4.63
C LEU A 130 19.91 28.21 4.08
N LYS A 131 20.43 27.36 4.98
CA LYS A 131 21.27 26.24 4.63
C LYS A 131 20.50 25.45 3.58
N GLY A 132 20.97 25.47 2.34
CA GLY A 132 20.28 24.85 1.21
C GLY A 132 19.89 23.42 1.57
N PHE A 133 18.76 22.95 1.02
CA PHE A 133 18.32 21.57 1.15
C PHE A 133 19.54 20.65 1.07
N ARG A 134 19.83 19.94 2.17
CA ARG A 134 20.94 18.99 2.22
C ARG A 134 20.57 17.80 1.35
N THR A 135 20.75 17.94 0.05
CA THR A 135 20.64 16.83 -0.88
C THR A 135 21.82 15.88 -0.60
N PRO A 136 21.57 14.57 -0.42
CA PRO A 136 22.63 13.60 -0.31
C PRO A 136 23.58 13.69 -1.52
N GLY A 137 24.87 13.49 -1.29
CA GLY A 137 25.87 13.49 -2.37
C GLY A 137 25.62 12.37 -3.38
N PRO A 138 26.26 12.40 -4.57
CA PRO A 138 26.00 11.47 -5.68
C PRO A 138 26.25 9.98 -5.37
N GLY A 139 26.78 9.62 -4.21
CA GLY A 139 26.91 8.23 -3.74
C GLY A 139 26.22 7.94 -2.40
N THR A 140 25.49 8.91 -1.83
CA THR A 140 24.80 8.76 -0.54
C THR A 140 23.36 8.28 -0.70
N TYR A 141 22.89 8.13 -1.94
CA TYR A 141 21.59 7.53 -2.24
C TYR A 141 21.67 6.02 -2.00
N THR A 142 21.16 5.56 -0.86
CA THR A 142 20.95 4.14 -0.62
C THR A 142 19.57 3.74 -1.15
N LEU A 143 19.53 2.67 -1.96
CA LEU A 143 18.26 2.09 -2.34
C LEU A 143 17.58 1.52 -1.09
N PRO A 144 16.28 1.79 -0.87
CA PRO A 144 15.58 1.22 0.26
C PRO A 144 15.60 -0.30 0.15
N ARG A 145 15.81 -0.95 1.31
CA ARG A 145 15.89 -2.40 1.43
C ARG A 145 14.61 -3.04 0.88
N ILE A 146 14.77 -4.04 0.01
CA ILE A 146 13.65 -4.72 -0.69
C ILE A 146 13.23 -6.01 0.06
N LEU A 147 14.11 -6.57 0.88
CA LEU A 147 13.90 -7.83 1.61
C LEU A 147 14.10 -7.64 3.12
N GLY A 148 13.12 -8.06 3.92
CA GLY A 148 13.15 -8.00 5.39
C GLY A 148 12.11 -7.04 5.97
N PRO A 149 12.13 -6.78 7.28
CA PRO A 149 11.21 -5.85 7.91
C PRO A 149 11.52 -4.39 7.48
N HIS A 150 10.49 -3.54 7.38
CA HIS A 150 10.58 -2.11 6.99
C HIS A 150 11.01 -1.83 5.53
N THR A 151 10.38 -2.48 4.56
CA THR A 151 10.52 -2.17 3.14
C THR A 151 9.71 -0.91 2.78
N ALA A 152 10.30 0.02 2.02
CA ALA A 152 9.65 1.31 1.70
C ALA A 152 8.52 1.20 0.65
N TYR A 153 8.62 0.24 -0.27
CA TYR A 153 7.75 0.15 -1.44
C TYR A 153 6.84 -1.08 -1.47
N THR A 154 7.14 -2.10 -0.68
CA THR A 154 6.39 -3.36 -0.62
C THR A 154 5.90 -3.59 0.80
N ARG A 155 4.79 -4.32 0.97
CA ARG A 155 4.38 -4.80 2.29
C ARG A 155 5.30 -5.95 2.70
N ALA A 156 5.95 -5.83 3.87
CA ALA A 156 6.72 -6.90 4.49
C ALA A 156 5.88 -7.64 5.54
N GLU A 157 6.04 -8.96 5.61
CA GLU A 157 5.49 -9.79 6.68
C GLU A 157 6.27 -9.60 7.99
N PRO A 158 5.67 -9.87 9.17
CA PRO A 158 6.35 -9.74 10.45
C PRO A 158 7.60 -10.64 10.52
N CYS A 159 8.77 -10.02 10.67
CA CYS A 159 10.03 -10.72 10.85
C CYS A 159 10.30 -10.93 12.34
N TYR A 160 10.04 -12.13 12.84
CA TYR A 160 10.31 -12.48 14.23
C TYR A 160 11.77 -12.90 14.38
N SER A 161 12.56 -12.11 15.12
CA SER A 161 13.86 -12.53 15.60
C SER A 161 13.70 -13.12 17.01
N MET A 162 14.20 -14.32 17.25
CA MET A 162 14.32 -14.81 18.62
C MET A 162 15.41 -14.00 19.34
N SER A 163 15.01 -13.19 20.31
CA SER A 163 15.96 -12.58 21.24
C SER A 163 16.62 -13.70 22.06
N TRP A 164 17.94 -13.83 21.99
CA TRP A 164 18.64 -14.82 22.80
C TRP A 164 18.46 -14.47 24.29
N LYS A 165 18.37 -15.52 25.12
CA LYS A 165 18.05 -15.44 26.55
C LYS A 165 18.85 -14.33 27.26
N SER A 166 18.15 -13.52 28.08
CA SER A 166 18.75 -12.51 28.94
C SER A 166 19.90 -13.10 29.78
N LYS A 167 20.99 -12.35 29.96
CA LYS A 167 22.10 -12.74 30.86
C LYS A 167 21.70 -12.69 32.34
N TYR A 168 20.52 -12.14 32.65
CA TYR A 168 19.97 -12.09 34.00
C TYR A 168 19.64 -13.51 34.48
N ASN A 169 20.31 -13.97 35.52
CA ASN A 169 20.33 -15.34 36.04
C ASN A 169 20.88 -16.40 35.06
N SER A 170 21.85 -16.03 34.22
CA SER A 170 22.58 -17.00 33.39
C SER A 170 23.90 -17.42 34.06
N CYS A 171 24.42 -18.61 33.73
CA CYS A 171 25.73 -19.10 34.21
C CYS A 171 26.90 -18.14 33.89
N PHE A 172 26.72 -17.25 32.90
CA PHE A 172 27.69 -16.23 32.49
C PHE A 172 27.39 -14.85 33.09
N GLN A 173 26.54 -14.79 34.11
CA GLN A 173 26.30 -13.56 34.86
C GLN A 173 27.56 -13.24 35.67
N ASP A 174 28.21 -12.16 35.29
CA ASP A 174 29.42 -11.64 35.93
C ASP A 174 29.10 -11.17 37.36
N ALA A 175 29.25 -12.09 38.32
CA ALA A 175 29.07 -11.83 39.74
C ALA A 175 30.19 -10.94 40.33
N ALA A 176 31.23 -10.60 39.55
CA ALA A 176 32.33 -9.73 40.01
C ALA A 176 31.88 -8.28 40.26
N LYS A 177 30.69 -7.89 39.79
CA LYS A 177 30.10 -6.57 40.06
C LYS A 177 29.39 -6.47 41.41
N THR A 178 29.29 -7.57 42.15
CA THR A 178 28.74 -7.57 43.51
C THR A 178 29.87 -7.21 44.49
N PRO A 179 29.74 -6.14 45.30
CA PRO A 179 30.76 -5.83 46.29
C PRO A 179 30.95 -7.04 47.23
N GLY A 180 32.20 -7.46 47.43
CA GLY A 180 32.51 -8.55 48.35
C GLY A 180 32.12 -8.19 49.80
N PRO A 181 32.03 -9.18 50.70
CA PRO A 181 31.60 -8.95 52.08
C PRO A 181 32.46 -7.93 52.85
N ALA A 182 33.70 -7.71 52.42
CA ALA A 182 34.62 -6.72 52.98
C ALA A 182 34.40 -5.27 52.46
N ALA A 183 33.60 -5.07 51.42
CA ALA A 183 33.31 -3.74 50.85
C ALA A 183 32.15 -3.04 51.57
N PHE A 184 31.42 -3.73 52.44
CA PHE A 184 30.42 -3.11 53.30
C PHE A 184 31.10 -2.40 54.48
N ALA A 185 30.66 -1.17 54.78
CA ALA A 185 31.16 -0.44 55.93
C ALA A 185 30.84 -1.20 57.24
N LYS A 186 31.80 -1.24 58.16
CA LYS A 186 31.56 -1.77 59.51
C LYS A 186 30.48 -0.92 60.17
N VAL A 187 29.38 -1.57 60.59
CA VAL A 187 28.35 -0.95 61.42
C VAL A 187 28.92 -0.77 62.83
N GLU A 188 28.77 0.41 63.41
CA GLU A 188 29.15 0.68 64.79
C GLU A 188 28.27 -0.16 65.75
N LEU A 189 28.89 -1.10 66.46
CA LEU A 189 28.19 -2.02 67.37
C LEU A 189 27.66 -1.31 68.61
N ASP A 190 28.22 -0.15 68.98
CA ASP A 190 27.79 0.70 70.10
C ASP A 190 26.35 1.24 69.92
N VAL A 191 25.80 1.19 68.69
CA VAL A 191 24.42 1.63 68.40
C VAL A 191 23.39 0.60 68.87
N PHE A 192 23.74 -0.70 68.87
CA PHE A 192 22.81 -1.80 69.16
C PHE A 192 23.23 -2.66 70.35
N LYS A 193 24.47 -2.53 70.83
CA LYS A 193 25.01 -3.28 71.95
C LYS A 193 25.45 -2.32 73.05
N THR A 194 25.42 -2.82 74.29
CA THR A 194 25.94 -2.09 75.45
C THR A 194 27.41 -1.75 75.23
N ARG A 195 27.71 -0.44 75.25
CA ARG A 195 29.05 0.11 75.03
C ARG A 195 30.03 -0.33 76.13
N ALA A 196 31.25 -0.69 75.74
CA ALA A 196 32.32 -0.99 76.69
C ALA A 196 32.77 0.28 77.46
N PRO A 197 33.20 0.16 78.72
CA PRO A 197 33.71 1.31 79.49
C PRO A 197 34.97 1.89 78.84
N LYS A 198 34.99 3.22 78.66
CA LYS A 198 36.16 3.97 78.17
C LYS A 198 36.86 4.64 79.34
N TYR A 199 38.16 4.43 79.46
CA TYR A 199 39.01 5.07 80.47
C TYR A 199 39.87 6.14 79.79
N THR A 200 40.07 7.27 80.47
CA THR A 200 41.01 8.33 80.10
C THR A 200 42.06 8.41 81.22
N MET A 201 43.34 8.53 80.88
CA MET A 201 44.41 8.83 81.85
C MET A 201 44.45 10.32 82.14
#